data_AF-A0A942GSY3-F1
#
_entry.id   AF-A0A942GSY3-F1
#
_cell.length_a   1.000
_cell.length_b   1.000
_cell.length_c   1.000
_cell.angle_alpha   90.00
_cell.angle_beta   90.00
_cell.angle_gamma   90.00
#
_symmetry.space_group_name_H-M   'P 1'
#
loop_
_entity.id
_entity.type
_entity.pdbx_description
1 polymer ?
#
loop_
_entity_poly.entity_id
_entity_poly.type
_entity_poly.pdbx_seq_one_letter_code
_entity_poly.pdbx_strand_id
1 'polypeptide(L)' 'RYLLMDDATGEATPRGQAVLAATPMGKYGRMEDLLGAVLFLCSEASSFVNGAIIPLDGAFSAYSGV' A
#
# COMPACT_ATOMS: atom_id res chain seq x y z
N ARG A 1 -0.20 -0.55 -14.43
CA ARG A 1 -0.66 -1.48 -13.37
C ARG A 1 -1.20 -2.75 -14.04
N TYR A 2 -0.35 -3.47 -14.75
CA TYR A 2 -0.76 -4.49 -15.75
C TYR A 2 -1.69 -5.59 -15.21
N LEU A 3 -1.55 -6.01 -13.96
CA LEU A 3 -2.39 -7.06 -13.37
C LEU A 3 -3.67 -6.55 -12.68
N LEU A 4 -3.77 -5.25 -12.43
CA LEU A 4 -4.81 -4.67 -11.59
C LEU A 4 -5.77 -3.78 -12.38
N MET A 5 -5.35 -3.27 -13.52
CA MET A 5 -6.16 -2.42 -14.40
C MET A 5 -6.18 -3.00 -15.81
N ASP A 6 -7.31 -2.91 -16.48
CA ASP A 6 -7.45 -3.18 -17.90
C ASP A 6 -6.92 -1.98 -18.70
N ASP A 7 -6.00 -2.21 -19.63
CA ASP A 7 -5.35 -1.13 -20.37
C ASP A 7 -6.26 -0.48 -21.44
N ALA A 8 -7.33 -1.17 -21.87
CA ALA A 8 -8.27 -0.65 -22.86
C ALA A 8 -9.39 0.17 -22.20
N THR A 9 -9.87 -0.24 -21.02
CA THR A 9 -10.99 0.44 -20.33
C THR A 9 -10.54 1.34 -19.18
N GLY A 10 -9.35 1.12 -18.63
CA GLY A 10 -8.86 1.81 -17.43
C GLY A 10 -9.53 1.34 -16.13
N GLU A 11 -10.45 0.38 -16.21
CA GLU A 11 -11.15 -0.17 -15.05
C GLU A 11 -10.27 -1.19 -14.31
N ALA A 12 -10.58 -1.42 -13.03
CA ALA A 12 -9.89 -2.45 -12.28
C ALA A 12 -10.32 -3.86 -12.75
N THR A 13 -9.35 -4.73 -12.97
CA THR A 13 -9.59 -6.16 -13.26
C THR A 13 -10.28 -6.83 -12.07
N PRO A 14 -10.86 -8.04 -12.20
CA PRO A 14 -11.39 -8.77 -11.05
C PRO A 14 -10.37 -8.94 -9.91
N ARG A 15 -9.09 -9.14 -10.26
CA ARG A 15 -7.99 -9.15 -9.28
C ARG A 15 -7.80 -7.78 -8.64
N GLY A 16 -7.81 -6.72 -9.43
CA GLY A 16 -7.73 -5.35 -8.93
C GLY A 16 -8.84 -5.02 -7.94
N GLN A 17 -10.07 -5.35 -8.29
CA GLN A 17 -11.23 -5.18 -7.40
C GLN A 17 -11.09 -5.97 -6.10
N ALA A 18 -10.60 -7.22 -6.17
CA ALA A 18 -10.34 -8.02 -4.97
C ALA A 18 -9.27 -7.38 -4.06
N VAL A 19 -8.21 -6.79 -4.63
CA VAL A 19 -7.20 -6.05 -3.87
C VAL A 19 -7.83 -4.82 -3.21
N LEU A 20 -8.60 -4.02 -3.95
CA LEU A 20 -9.27 -2.83 -3.40
C LEU A 20 -10.26 -3.19 -2.28
N ALA A 21 -11.04 -4.25 -2.45
CA ALA A 21 -11.96 -4.73 -1.43
C ALA A 21 -11.24 -5.18 -0.15
N ALA A 22 -10.01 -5.70 -0.28
CA ALA A 22 -9.18 -6.11 0.84
C ALA A 22 -8.24 -5.01 1.37
N THR A 23 -8.23 -3.81 0.77
CA THR A 23 -7.48 -2.65 1.27
C THR A 23 -8.46 -1.68 1.94
N PRO A 24 -8.48 -1.58 3.28
CA PRO A 24 -9.40 -0.68 3.99
C PRO A 24 -9.33 0.79 3.56
N MET A 25 -8.17 1.28 3.13
CA MET A 25 -8.03 2.64 2.59
C MET A 25 -8.69 2.85 1.22
N GLY A 26 -9.22 1.80 0.59
CA GLY A 26 -10.00 1.88 -0.66
C GLY A 26 -9.23 2.39 -1.88
N LYS A 27 -7.89 2.37 -1.82
CA LYS A 27 -7.03 2.88 -2.89
C LYS A 27 -5.81 1.98 -3.08
N TYR A 28 -5.32 1.92 -4.31
CA TYR A 28 -3.98 1.40 -4.57
C TYR A 28 -2.93 2.41 -4.12
N GLY A 29 -1.86 1.91 -3.51
CA GLY A 29 -0.69 2.71 -3.20
C GLY A 29 -0.10 3.39 -4.44
N ARG A 30 0.47 4.57 -4.20
CA ARG A 30 1.31 5.31 -5.13
C ARG A 30 2.70 5.47 -4.54
N MET A 31 3.67 5.86 -5.36
CA MET A 31 5.04 6.06 -4.90
C MET A 31 5.11 7.11 -3.78
N GLU A 32 4.27 8.14 -3.84
CA GLU A 32 4.26 9.22 -2.85
C GLU A 32 3.81 8.74 -1.46
N ASP A 33 3.01 7.67 -1.39
CA ASP A 33 2.56 7.10 -0.12
C ASP A 33 3.72 6.43 0.66
N LEU A 34 4.83 6.10 0.00
CA LEU A 34 6.02 5.50 0.62
C LEU A 34 7.03 6.54 1.14
N LEU A 35 7.07 7.73 0.51
CA LEU A 35 8.15 8.70 0.71
C LEU A 35 8.29 9.13 2.17
N GLY A 36 7.20 9.42 2.85
CA GLY A 36 7.23 9.89 4.24
C GLY A 36 7.86 8.87 5.19
N ALA A 37 7.48 7.60 5.05
CA ALA A 37 8.02 6.52 5.88
C ALA A 37 9.50 6.25 5.57
N VAL A 38 9.90 6.25 4.30
CA VAL A 38 11.31 6.07 3.90
C VAL A 38 12.16 7.23 4.42
N LEU A 39 11.70 8.49 4.26
CA LEU A 39 12.40 9.66 4.78
C LEU A 39 12.54 9.62 6.29
N PHE A 40 11.48 9.22 7.01
CA PHE A 40 11.53 9.01 8.46
C PHE A 40 12.62 8.00 8.81
N LEU A 41 12.58 6.80 8.20
CA LEU A 41 13.52 5.70 8.49
C LEU A 41 14.98 5.99 8.10
N CYS A 42 15.20 6.90 7.15
CA CYS A 42 16.54 7.35 6.75
C CYS A 42 17.04 8.58 7.53
N SER A 43 16.23 9.15 8.42
CA SER A 43 16.56 10.37 9.16
C SER A 43 16.99 10.09 10.60
N GLU A 44 17.63 11.07 11.25
CA GLU A 44 17.96 11.01 12.68
C GLU A 44 16.72 10.82 13.59
N ALA A 45 15.52 11.16 13.09
CA ALA A 45 14.27 10.98 13.83
C ALA A 45 13.98 9.50 14.15
N SER A 46 14.57 8.56 13.41
CA SER A 46 14.44 7.12 13.64
C SER A 46 15.71 6.49 14.25
N SER A 47 16.61 7.27 14.86
CA SER A 47 17.90 6.80 15.39
C SER A 47 17.82 5.63 16.40
N PHE A 48 16.68 5.45 17.06
CA PHE A 48 16.44 4.32 17.98
C PHE A 48 15.35 3.34 17.49
N VAL A 49 14.91 3.47 16.24
CA VAL A 49 13.96 2.54 15.60
C VAL A 49 14.75 1.51 14.81
N ASN A 50 14.83 0.28 15.33
CA ASN A 50 15.54 -0.81 14.67
C ASN A 50 14.81 -2.15 14.88
N GLY A 51 14.96 -3.10 13.95
CA GLY A 51 14.34 -4.43 14.01
C GLY A 51 12.82 -4.45 13.82
N ALA A 52 12.18 -3.31 13.55
CA ALA A 52 10.74 -3.20 13.33
C ALA A 52 10.39 -3.33 11.84
N ILE A 53 9.22 -3.95 11.57
CA ILE A 53 8.60 -3.97 10.24
C ILE A 53 7.42 -3.00 10.27
N ILE A 54 7.41 -2.02 9.36
CA ILE A 54 6.34 -1.03 9.23
C ILE A 54 5.59 -1.30 7.91
N PRO A 55 4.37 -1.87 7.94
CA PRO A 55 3.56 -2.07 6.73
C PRO A 55 3.11 -0.74 6.13
N LEU A 56 3.35 -0.55 4.84
CA LEU A 56 2.91 0.61 4.06
C LEU A 56 1.97 0.15 2.94
N ASP A 57 0.81 -0.37 3.32
CA ASP A 57 -0.03 -1.18 2.42
C ASP A 57 -1.52 -0.77 2.44
N GLY A 58 -1.84 0.38 3.01
CA GLY A 58 -3.23 0.85 3.11
C GLY A 58 -4.10 0.04 4.08
N ALA A 59 -3.47 -0.53 5.12
CA ALA A 59 -4.06 -1.43 6.11
C ALA A 59 -4.47 -2.81 5.56
N PHE A 60 -3.96 -3.18 4.39
CA PHE A 60 -4.25 -4.48 3.77
C PHE A 60 -3.88 -5.64 4.69
N SER A 61 -2.69 -5.63 5.28
CA SER A 61 -2.23 -6.70 6.20
C SER A 61 -3.00 -6.73 7.53
N ALA A 62 -3.72 -5.67 7.88
CA ALA A 62 -4.52 -5.60 9.09
C ALA A 62 -5.99 -6.00 8.86
N TYR A 63 -6.41 -6.21 7.61
CA TYR A 63 -7.78 -6.54 7.29
C TYR A 63 -8.08 -8.03 7.49
N SER A 64 -9.12 -8.34 8.27
CA SER A 64 -9.55 -9.70 8.58
C SER A 64 -10.32 -10.39 7.46
N GLY A 65 -10.79 -9.66 6.45
CA GLY A 65 -11.68 -10.21 5.42
C GLY A 65 -13.16 -10.27 5.79
N VAL A 66 -13.53 -9.79 6.99
CA VAL A 66 -14.89 -9.72 7.54
C VAL A 66 -15.13 -8.40 8.23
#